data_AF-A0A815ZRY1-F1
#
_entry.id   AF-A0A815ZRY1-F1
#
_cell.length_a   1.000
_cell.length_b   1.000
_cell.length_c   1.000
_cell.angle_alpha   90.00
_cell.angle_beta   90.00
_cell.angle_gamma   90.00
#
_symmetry.space_group_name_H-M   'P 1'
#
loop_
_entity.id
_entity.type
_entity.pdbx_description
1 polymer ?
#
loop_
_entity_poly.entity_id
_entity_poly.type
_entity_poly.pdbx_seq_one_letter_code
_entity_poly.pdbx_strand_id
1 'polypeptide(L)'
;MANQASGEKRNDAPSTRPSPSGGTSGDNHARKRLFSKELRNMMYGFGDDPQPYAESVELLEDLVVQYITDMTLKATEIGSNKQGRMVVNDILYLLRHDPRKYARVKELLSMNEELKRARKAFDEPSKGLE
;
A
#
# COMPACT_ATOMS: atom_id res chain seq x y z
N MET A 1 -41.44 48.76 -33.78
CA MET A 1 -42.77 49.01 -33.20
C MET A 1 -43.00 47.91 -32.18
N ALA A 2 -42.77 48.16 -30.89
CA ALA A 2 -43.76 48.69 -29.92
C ALA A 2 -44.92 47.69 -29.73
N ASN A 3 -45.38 47.27 -28.55
CA ASN A 3 -45.10 47.64 -27.16
C ASN A 3 -45.86 46.63 -26.25
N GLN A 4 -45.40 46.49 -25.00
CA GLN A 4 -46.18 46.27 -23.74
C GLN A 4 -47.08 45.02 -23.58
N ALA A 5 -46.82 44.16 -22.57
CA ALA A 5 -47.27 44.21 -21.15
C ALA A 5 -48.65 43.52 -21.00
N SER A 6 -49.05 42.75 -19.99
CA SER A 6 -48.68 42.55 -18.58
C SER A 6 -49.29 41.22 -18.11
N GLY A 7 -48.87 40.65 -16.97
CA GLY A 7 -49.62 39.54 -16.37
C GLY A 7 -48.91 38.81 -15.23
N GLU A 8 -48.90 39.43 -14.06
CA GLU A 8 -48.36 38.92 -12.80
C GLU A 8 -49.26 37.82 -12.19
N LYS A 9 -48.70 36.66 -11.81
CA LYS A 9 -49.25 35.82 -10.73
C LYS A 9 -48.13 35.16 -9.93
N ARG A 10 -48.03 35.61 -8.68
CA ARG A 10 -47.24 35.04 -7.58
C ARG A 10 -47.94 33.77 -7.10
N ASN A 11 -47.19 32.69 -6.92
CA ASN A 11 -47.64 31.51 -6.17
C ASN A 11 -46.56 31.16 -5.14
N ASP A 12 -46.87 31.44 -3.87
CA ASP A 12 -46.17 30.99 -2.68
C ASP A 12 -46.41 29.48 -2.46
N ALA A 13 -45.33 28.69 -2.31
CA ALA A 13 -45.30 27.35 -1.72
C ALA A 13 -43.85 26.94 -1.36
N PRO A 14 -43.63 26.06 -0.38
CA PRO A 14 -42.79 26.38 0.77
C PRO A 14 -41.32 25.97 0.66
N SER A 15 -40.47 26.72 1.38
CA SER A 15 -39.08 26.41 1.68
C SER A 15 -38.93 25.03 2.33
N THR A 16 -38.46 24.05 1.57
CA THR A 16 -37.86 22.83 2.13
C THR A 16 -36.46 23.16 2.64
N ARG A 17 -36.38 23.45 3.94
CA ARG A 17 -35.13 23.53 4.69
C ARG A 17 -34.47 22.14 4.68
N PRO A 18 -33.20 21.97 4.27
CA PRO A 18 -32.52 20.70 4.49
C PRO A 18 -32.29 20.54 6.00
N SER A 19 -32.90 19.50 6.56
CA SER A 19 -32.58 19.03 7.91
C SER A 19 -31.11 18.63 7.97
N PRO A 20 -30.32 19.06 8.98
CA PRO A 20 -29.00 18.51 9.18
C PRO A 20 -29.17 17.09 9.73
N SER A 21 -29.07 16.09 8.86
CA SER A 21 -28.86 14.71 9.30
C SER A 21 -27.48 14.67 9.96
N GLY A 22 -27.49 14.74 11.29
CA GLY A 22 -26.40 14.31 12.13
C GLY A 22 -26.14 12.82 11.87
N GLY A 23 -25.25 12.56 10.91
CA GLY A 23 -24.57 11.29 10.76
C GLY A 23 -23.13 11.51 11.20
N THR A 24 -22.85 11.24 12.48
CA THR A 24 -21.51 10.91 12.96
C THR A 24 -21.08 9.60 12.28
N SER A 25 -20.72 9.67 11.00
CA SER A 25 -20.00 8.58 10.37
C SER A 25 -18.57 8.76 10.82
N GLY A 26 -18.21 7.94 11.81
CA GLY A 26 -16.87 7.91 12.37
C GLY A 26 -15.86 8.01 11.25
N ASP A 27 -14.88 8.87 11.49
CA ASP A 27 -13.64 8.99 10.77
C ASP A 27 -12.86 7.68 10.94
N ASN A 28 -13.44 6.58 10.44
CA ASN A 28 -12.72 5.42 9.98
C ASN A 28 -11.82 6.01 8.92
N HIS A 29 -10.62 6.42 9.33
CA HIS A 29 -9.56 6.80 8.41
C HIS A 29 -9.64 5.80 7.29
N ALA A 30 -10.11 6.25 6.11
CA ALA A 30 -10.16 5.42 4.93
C ALA A 30 -8.70 5.04 4.70
N ARG A 31 -8.30 3.88 5.24
CA ARG A 31 -6.89 3.48 5.29
C ARG A 31 -6.49 3.47 3.84
N LYS A 32 -5.64 4.45 3.49
CA LYS A 32 -5.30 4.71 2.10
C LYS A 32 -4.74 3.40 1.56
N ARG A 33 -5.45 2.81 0.61
CA ARG A 33 -5.04 1.52 0.06
C ARG A 33 -3.69 1.71 -0.62
N LEU A 34 -2.69 0.96 -0.15
CA LEU A 34 -1.27 1.14 -0.50
C LEU A 34 -0.87 0.25 -1.67
N PHE A 35 -1.48 -0.94 -1.78
CA PHE A 35 -0.96 -2.02 -2.63
C PHE A 35 -1.99 -2.59 -3.60
N SER A 36 -3.17 -1.98 -3.75
CA SER A 36 -4.26 -2.60 -4.53
C SER A 36 -3.91 -2.86 -5.99
N LYS A 37 -3.03 -2.05 -6.61
CA LYS A 37 -2.58 -2.28 -7.99
C LYS A 37 -1.59 -3.44 -8.07
N GLU A 38 -0.63 -3.46 -7.16
CA GLU A 38 0.44 -4.45 -7.12
C GLU A 38 -0.11 -5.83 -6.72
N LEU A 39 -1.07 -5.87 -5.79
CA LEU A 39 -1.74 -7.09 -5.37
C LEU A 39 -2.56 -7.72 -6.48
N ARG A 40 -3.26 -6.94 -7.33
CA ARG A 40 -3.93 -7.49 -8.52
C ARG A 40 -2.96 -8.21 -9.45
N ASN A 41 -1.81 -7.58 -9.76
CA ASN A 41 -0.79 -8.19 -10.60
C ASN A 41 -0.20 -9.46 -9.95
N MET A 42 -0.03 -9.45 -8.63
CA MET A 42 0.48 -10.59 -7.89
C MET A 42 -0.53 -11.75 -7.90
N MET A 43 -1.81 -11.48 -7.65
CA MET A 43 -2.89 -12.48 -7.70
C MET A 43 -2.93 -13.16 -9.07
N TYR A 44 -2.92 -12.39 -10.15
CA TYR A 44 -2.82 -12.93 -11.50
C TYR A 44 -1.54 -13.78 -11.70
N GLY A 45 -0.39 -13.32 -11.20
CA GLY A 45 0.86 -14.08 -11.24
C GLY A 45 0.83 -15.41 -10.48
N PHE A 46 -0.08 -15.55 -9.51
CA PHE A 46 -0.36 -16.82 -8.80
C PHE A 46 -1.49 -17.64 -9.43
N GLY A 47 -2.04 -17.20 -10.57
CA GLY A 47 -3.04 -17.91 -11.35
C GLY A 47 -4.49 -17.48 -11.11
N ASP A 48 -4.72 -16.35 -10.44
CA ASP A 48 -6.06 -15.77 -10.32
C ASP A 48 -6.50 -15.07 -11.61
N ASP A 49 -7.74 -14.55 -11.63
CA ASP A 49 -8.29 -13.80 -12.76
C ASP A 49 -7.50 -12.49 -13.01
N PRO A 50 -7.34 -12.05 -14.28
CA PRO A 50 -6.74 -10.74 -14.60
C PRO A 50 -7.45 -9.55 -13.93
N GLN A 51 -8.75 -9.70 -13.64
CA GLN A 51 -9.61 -8.72 -13.00
C GLN A 51 -10.30 -9.36 -11.77
N PRO A 52 -9.58 -9.56 -10.65
CA PRO A 52 -10.15 -10.16 -9.46
C PRO A 52 -11.14 -9.21 -8.78
N TYR A 53 -12.01 -9.76 -7.94
CA TYR A 53 -12.97 -8.97 -7.15
C TYR A 53 -12.29 -7.93 -6.27
N ALA A 54 -12.86 -6.73 -6.20
CA ALA A 54 -12.29 -5.63 -5.42
C ALA A 54 -12.20 -6.00 -3.93
N GLU A 55 -13.23 -6.66 -3.42
CA GLU A 55 -13.32 -7.15 -2.05
C GLU A 55 -12.23 -8.16 -1.71
N SER A 56 -11.85 -9.02 -2.66
CA SER A 56 -10.76 -9.98 -2.49
C SER A 56 -9.40 -9.29 -2.42
N VAL A 57 -9.17 -8.29 -3.28
CA VAL A 57 -7.93 -7.49 -3.25
C VAL A 57 -7.83 -6.71 -1.94
N GLU A 58 -8.94 -6.14 -1.48
CA GLU A 58 -9.00 -5.39 -0.22
C GLU A 58 -8.73 -6.27 0.99
N LEU A 59 -9.34 -7.45 1.04
CA LEU A 59 -9.07 -8.43 2.09
C LEU A 59 -7.61 -8.88 2.08
N LEU A 60 -7.06 -9.18 0.90
CA LEU A 60 -5.67 -9.57 0.77
C LEU A 60 -4.72 -8.46 1.25
N GLU A 61 -5.05 -7.20 0.97
CA GLU A 61 -4.28 -6.06 1.47
C GLU A 61 -4.28 -5.99 3.00
N ASP A 62 -5.43 -6.18 3.64
CA ASP A 62 -5.53 -6.23 5.09
C ASP A 62 -4.71 -7.39 5.68
N LEU A 63 -4.75 -8.57 5.07
CA LEU A 63 -3.94 -9.74 5.46
C LEU A 63 -2.44 -9.49 5.32
N VAL A 64 -2.02 -8.84 4.23
CA VAL A 64 -0.60 -8.53 3.97
C VAL A 64 -0.08 -7.50 4.97
N VAL A 65 -0.84 -6.45 5.25
CA VAL A 65 -0.46 -5.44 6.25
C VAL A 65 -0.32 -6.09 7.62
N GLN A 66 -1.32 -6.89 8.03
CA GLN A 66 -1.28 -7.62 9.29
C GLN A 66 -0.05 -8.55 9.36
N TYR A 67 0.22 -9.32 8.30
CA TYR A 67 1.36 -10.22 8.25
C TYR A 67 2.70 -9.48 8.43
N ILE A 68 2.87 -8.35 7.74
CA ILE A 68 4.10 -7.55 7.85
C ILE A 68 4.24 -6.98 9.26
N THR A 69 3.16 -6.43 9.83
CA THR A 69 3.15 -5.93 11.21
C THR A 69 3.52 -7.02 12.20
N ASP A 70 2.87 -8.18 12.15
CA ASP A 70 3.12 -9.27 13.09
C ASP A 70 4.54 -9.82 12.96
N MET A 71 5.05 -9.95 11.72
CA MET A 71 6.39 -10.47 11.47
C MET A 71 7.48 -9.50 11.96
N THR A 72 7.29 -8.19 11.74
CA THR A 72 8.25 -7.16 12.18
C THR A 72 8.25 -6.96 13.69
N LEU A 73 7.09 -7.06 14.34
CA LEU A 73 6.99 -7.06 15.80
C LEU A 73 7.75 -8.25 16.41
N LYS A 74 7.47 -9.47 15.94
CA LYS A 74 8.19 -10.68 16.39
C LYS A 74 9.69 -10.59 16.15
N ALA A 75 10.12 -10.03 15.02
CA ALA A 75 11.54 -9.85 14.71
C ALA A 75 12.20 -8.88 15.70
N THR A 76 11.50 -7.80 16.05
CA THR A 76 11.99 -6.80 17.01
C THR A 76 12.05 -7.35 18.45
N GLU A 77 11.09 -8.20 18.84
CA GLU A 77 11.07 -8.85 20.16
C GLU A 77 12.23 -9.84 20.37
N ILE A 78 12.59 -10.59 19.33
CA ILE A 78 13.64 -11.61 19.39
C ILE A 78 15.02 -11.00 19.13
N GLY A 79 15.07 -9.86 18.42
CA GLY A 79 16.29 -9.16 18.08
C GLY A 79 17.13 -8.85 19.32
N SER A 80 18.39 -9.26 19.31
CA SER A 80 19.32 -9.06 20.43
C SER A 80 19.76 -7.61 20.63
N ASN A 81 19.32 -6.71 19.74
CA ASN A 81 19.73 -5.33 19.74
C ASN A 81 19.01 -4.55 20.86
N LYS A 82 19.77 -4.20 21.91
CA LYS A 82 19.32 -3.36 23.05
C LYS A 82 18.65 -2.04 22.65
N GLN A 83 18.83 -1.58 21.41
CA GLN A 83 18.28 -0.31 20.92
C GLN A 83 16.93 -0.46 20.20
N GLY A 84 16.33 -1.66 20.15
CA GLY A 84 15.02 -1.88 19.52
C GLY A 84 15.02 -1.70 18.00
N ARG A 85 16.19 -1.74 17.36
CA ARG A 85 16.33 -1.67 15.90
C ARG A 85 16.42 -3.08 15.32
N MET A 86 15.41 -3.44 14.53
CA MET A 86 15.37 -4.66 13.72
C MET A 86 16.43 -4.62 12.61
N VAL A 87 17.17 -5.71 12.45
CA VAL A 87 18.11 -5.94 11.36
C VAL A 87 17.66 -7.12 10.49
N VAL A 88 18.23 -7.23 9.28
CA VAL A 88 17.88 -8.29 8.32
C VAL A 88 18.02 -9.70 8.92
N ASN A 89 19.04 -9.92 9.75
CA ASN A 89 19.28 -11.21 10.40
C ASN A 89 18.14 -11.64 11.34
N ASP A 90 17.39 -10.69 11.91
CA ASP A 90 16.26 -11.01 12.80
C ASP A 90 15.11 -11.66 12.01
N ILE A 91 14.83 -11.15 10.81
CA ILE A 91 13.85 -11.74 9.89
C ILE A 91 14.34 -13.11 9.38
N LEU A 92 15.62 -13.24 9.02
CA LEU A 92 16.19 -14.53 8.61
C LEU A 92 16.08 -15.57 9.73
N TYR A 93 16.27 -15.16 10.98
CA TYR A 93 16.14 -16.05 12.13
C TYR A 93 14.70 -16.56 12.27
N LEU A 94 13.69 -15.71 12.09
CA LEU A 94 12.28 -16.13 12.08
C LEU A 94 11.98 -17.14 10.96
N LEU A 95 12.56 -16.96 9.77
CA LEU A 95 12.32 -17.81 8.61
C LEU A 95 13.11 -19.12 8.61
N ARG A 96 13.99 -19.36 9.59
CA ARG A 96 14.92 -20.52 9.60
C ARG A 96 14.25 -21.90 9.50
N HIS A 97 12.98 -21.99 9.90
CA HIS A 97 12.19 -23.23 9.87
C HIS A 97 11.43 -23.44 8.55
N ASP A 98 11.37 -22.43 7.68
CA ASP A 98 10.79 -22.53 6.35
C ASP A 98 11.94 -22.54 5.31
N PRO A 99 12.43 -23.72 4.89
CA PRO A 99 13.61 -23.81 4.04
C PRO A 99 13.41 -23.15 2.69
N ARG A 100 12.18 -23.13 2.16
CA ARG A 100 11.86 -22.50 0.86
C ARG A 100 11.95 -20.98 0.96
N LYS A 101 11.31 -20.37 1.96
CA LYS A 101 11.39 -18.92 2.16
C LYS A 101 12.80 -18.49 2.54
N TYR A 102 13.48 -19.25 3.38
CA TYR A 102 14.84 -18.95 3.81
C TYR A 102 15.84 -18.95 2.64
N ALA A 103 15.82 -19.99 1.80
CA ALA A 103 16.64 -20.04 0.59
C ALA A 103 16.33 -18.85 -0.34
N ARG A 104 15.04 -18.59 -0.56
CA ARG A 104 14.61 -17.52 -1.45
C ARG A 104 15.08 -16.14 -0.99
N VAL A 105 15.02 -15.84 0.30
CA VAL A 105 15.50 -14.56 0.85
C VAL A 105 17.01 -14.41 0.64
N LYS A 106 17.80 -15.48 0.85
CA LYS A 106 19.24 -15.45 0.60
C LYS A 106 19.59 -15.16 -0.87
N GLU A 107 18.91 -15.82 -1.80
CA GLU A 107 19.07 -15.56 -3.23
C GLU A 107 18.79 -14.10 -3.59
N LEU A 108 17.66 -13.56 -3.10
CA LEU A 108 17.27 -12.18 -3.37
C LEU A 108 18.26 -11.18 -2.80
N LEU A 109 18.80 -11.43 -1.61
CA LEU A 109 19.84 -10.59 -1.01
C LEU A 109 21.16 -10.65 -1.81
N SER A 110 21.60 -11.85 -2.25
CA SER A 110 22.80 -12.00 -3.09
C SER A 110 22.66 -11.22 -4.39
N MET A 111 21.54 -11.41 -5.09
CA MET A 111 21.26 -10.73 -6.35
C MET A 111 21.20 -9.21 -6.19
N ASN A 112 20.62 -8.71 -5.10
CA ASN A 112 20.59 -7.27 -4.81
C ASN A 112 22.01 -6.72 -4.61
N GLU A 113 22.88 -7.43 -3.88
CA GLU A 113 24.28 -7.03 -3.71
C GLU A 113 25.05 -7.06 -5.04
N GLU A 114 24.82 -8.04 -5.90
CA GLU A 114 25.39 -8.09 -7.25
C GLU A 114 24.95 -6.90 -8.10
N LEU A 115 23.64 -6.58 -8.10
CA LEU A 115 23.11 -5.40 -8.81
C LEU A 115 23.70 -4.09 -8.29
N LYS A 116 23.86 -3.94 -6.97
CA LYS A 116 24.51 -2.77 -6.37
C LYS A 116 25.97 -2.65 -6.79
N ARG A 117 26.72 -3.76 -6.82
CA ARG A 117 28.12 -3.78 -7.26
C ARG A 117 28.23 -3.39 -8.74
N ALA A 118 27.37 -3.97 -9.57
CA ALA A 118 27.34 -3.65 -11.00
C ALA A 118 27.09 -2.15 -11.22
N ARG A 119 26.07 -1.56 -10.58
CA ARG A 119 25.77 -0.12 -10.69
C ARG A 119 26.95 0.76 -10.28
N LYS A 120 27.62 0.44 -9.17
CA LYS A 120 28.79 1.19 -8.70
C LYS A 120 29.95 1.18 -9.70
N ALA A 121 30.18 0.07 -10.41
CA ALA A 121 31.24 -0.03 -11.41
C ALA A 121 30.97 0.83 -12.67
N PHE A 122 29.72 1.21 -12.93
CA PHE A 122 29.35 2.12 -14.03
C PHE A 122 29.31 3.60 -13.59
N ASP A 123 29.03 3.86 -12.31
CA ASP A 123 28.93 5.22 -11.76
C ASP A 123 30.30 5.82 -11.37
N GLU A 124 31.40 5.06 -11.46
CA GLU A 124 32.76 5.58 -11.24
C GLU A 124 33.18 6.39 -12.50
N PRO A 125 33.08 7.73 -12.50
CA PRO A 125 33.45 8.50 -13.66
C PRO A 125 34.95 8.39 -13.81
N SER A 126 35.40 8.02 -15.00
CA SER A 126 36.77 8.08 -15.50
C SER A 126 37.68 9.05 -14.73
N LYS A 127 38.25 8.61 -13.60
CA LYS A 127 39.40 9.26 -13.00
C LYS A 127 40.62 8.79 -13.76
N GLY A 128 40.78 9.35 -14.96
CA GLY A 128 41.89 9.04 -15.84
C GLY A 128 41.87 9.98 -17.02
N LEU A 129 42.65 11.06 -16.92
CA LEU A 129 43.67 11.52 -17.87
C LEU A 129 43.90 13.04 -17.66
N GLU A 130 44.76 13.38 -16.70
CA GLU A 130 45.65 14.56 -16.79
C GLU A 130 47.09 14.08 -16.61
#